data_AF-A0A5J4PJT1-F1
#
_entry.id   AF-A0A5J4PJT1-F1
#
_cell.length_a   1.000
_cell.length_b   1.000
_cell.length_c   1.000
_cell.angle_alpha   90.00
_cell.angle_beta   90.00
_cell.angle_gamma   90.00
#
_symmetry.space_group_name_H-M   'P 1'
#
loop_
_entity.id
_entity.type
_entity.pdbx_description
1 polymer ?
#
loop_
_entity_poly.entity_id
_entity_poly.type
_entity_poly.pdbx_seq_one_letter_code
_entity_poly.pdbx_strand_id
1 'polypeptide(L)'
;MLYYSTNKQVSPVSLREAVLKGLASDKGLFMPEVVKSLSQDSYDQIENLSFQEIACQVAEAFFGEDISEDTLRQIVFDTLSFEVPLVKVKENHIK
;
A
#
# COMPACT_ATOMS: atom_id res chain seq x y z
N MET A 1 -4.96 -9.32 -8.23
CA MET A 1 -6.31 -8.83 -7.89
C MET A 1 -6.82 -7.81 -8.92
N LEU A 2 -8.11 -7.43 -8.89
CA LEU A 2 -8.66 -6.39 -9.77
C LEU A 2 -8.93 -5.07 -9.02
N TYR A 3 -9.02 -3.99 -9.82
CA TYR A 3 -9.21 -2.62 -9.38
C TYR A 3 -10.42 -2.01 -10.08
N TYR A 4 -11.37 -1.48 -9.31
CA TYR A 4 -12.57 -0.84 -9.85
C TYR A 4 -12.45 0.68 -9.79
N SER A 5 -13.19 1.39 -10.64
CA SER A 5 -13.33 2.85 -10.52
C SER A 5 -14.32 3.20 -9.41
N THR A 6 -14.03 4.19 -8.59
CA THR A 6 -14.95 4.72 -7.56
C THR A 6 -16.31 5.14 -8.13
N ASN A 7 -16.38 5.53 -9.41
CA ASN A 7 -17.63 5.88 -10.08
C ASN A 7 -18.39 4.66 -10.63
N LYS A 8 -17.74 3.49 -10.69
CA LYS A 8 -18.29 2.19 -11.12
C LYS A 8 -18.94 2.21 -12.52
N GLN A 9 -18.50 3.11 -13.41
CA GLN A 9 -19.00 3.19 -14.79
C GLN A 9 -18.10 2.47 -15.79
N VAL A 10 -17.00 1.88 -15.33
CA VAL A 10 -16.05 1.12 -16.14
C VAL A 10 -15.81 -0.26 -15.51
N SER A 11 -15.48 -1.22 -16.35
CA SER A 11 -15.10 -2.57 -15.89
C SER A 11 -13.85 -2.52 -15.01
N PRO A 12 -13.77 -3.40 -13.98
CA PRO A 12 -12.54 -3.54 -13.20
C PRO A 12 -11.35 -3.93 -14.08
N VAL A 13 -10.16 -3.47 -13.70
CA VAL A 13 -8.92 -3.62 -14.47
C VAL A 13 -7.83 -4.27 -13.61
N SER A 14 -6.77 -4.77 -14.25
CA SER A 14 -5.58 -5.27 -13.55
C SER A 14 -4.78 -4.15 -12.88
N LEU A 15 -3.93 -4.49 -11.90
CA LEU A 15 -2.97 -3.55 -11.28
C LEU A 15 -2.15 -2.80 -12.34
N ARG A 16 -1.56 -3.53 -13.30
CA ARG A 16 -0.75 -2.95 -14.37
C ARG A 16 -1.51 -1.88 -15.15
N GLU A 17 -2.77 -2.16 -15.49
CA GLU A 17 -3.59 -1.23 -16.24
C GLU A 17 -3.98 0.00 -15.40
N ALA A 18 -4.33 -0.20 -14.12
CA ALA A 18 -4.63 0.90 -13.20
C ALA A 18 -3.43 1.85 -13.05
N VAL A 19 -2.23 1.31 -12.87
CA VAL A 19 -0.99 2.10 -12.74
C VAL A 19 -0.66 2.87 -14.02
N LEU A 20 -0.79 2.24 -15.19
CA LEU A 20 -0.49 2.88 -16.48
C LEU A 20 -1.51 3.96 -16.87
N LYS A 21 -2.79 3.75 -16.56
CA LYS A 21 -3.85 4.73 -16.85
C LYS A 21 -3.84 5.90 -15.87
N GLY A 22 -3.48 5.66 -14.61
CA GLY A 22 -3.54 6.63 -13.52
C GLY A 22 -4.97 6.95 -13.10
N LEU A 23 -5.74 7.61 -13.97
CA LEU A 23 -7.15 7.95 -13.77
C LEU A 23 -8.06 7.03 -14.59
N ALA A 24 -9.19 6.63 -14.02
CA ALA A 24 -10.20 5.87 -14.76
C ALA A 24 -10.85 6.76 -15.84
N SER A 25 -11.32 6.16 -16.93
CA SER A 25 -11.93 6.90 -18.05
C SER A 25 -13.26 7.57 -17.69
N ASP A 26 -13.90 7.13 -16.60
CA ASP A 26 -15.09 7.76 -16.02
C ASP A 26 -14.75 8.87 -15.00
N LYS A 27 -13.49 9.33 -14.96
CA LYS A 27 -12.96 10.33 -14.03
C LYS A 27 -13.00 9.92 -12.56
N GLY A 28 -13.24 8.64 -12.26
CA GLY A 28 -13.08 8.08 -10.92
C GLY A 28 -11.63 7.71 -10.62
N LEU A 29 -11.38 7.33 -9.36
CA LEU A 29 -10.10 6.79 -8.91
C LEU A 29 -10.13 5.26 -8.92
N PHE A 30 -9.00 4.62 -9.17
CA PHE A 30 -8.89 3.17 -9.02
C PHE A 30 -8.76 2.78 -7.55
N MET A 31 -9.55 1.81 -7.11
CA MET A 31 -9.50 1.19 -5.79
C MET A 31 -9.41 -0.33 -5.93
N PRO A 32 -8.64 -1.03 -5.08
CA PRO A 32 -8.62 -2.49 -5.09
C PRO A 32 -9.99 -3.03 -4.67
N GLU A 33 -10.39 -4.16 -5.23
CA GLU A 33 -11.66 -4.83 -4.85
C GLU A 33 -11.69 -5.25 -3.37
N VAL A 34 -10.53 -5.56 -2.80
CA VAL A 34 -10.38 -5.97 -1.41
C VAL A 34 -9.19 -5.22 -0.81
N VAL A 35 -9.37 -4.68 0.39
CA VAL A 35 -8.25 -4.22 1.22
C VAL A 35 -8.03 -5.28 2.28
N LYS A 36 -6.93 -6.04 2.16
CA LYS A 36 -6.62 -7.11 3.11
C LYS A 36 -6.20 -6.50 4.44
N SER A 37 -6.82 -6.96 5.52
CA SER A 37 -6.38 -6.60 6.87
C SER A 37 -5.07 -7.31 7.20
N LEU A 38 -4.15 -6.61 7.85
CA LEU A 38 -2.97 -7.23 8.47
C LEU A 38 -3.41 -8.03 9.71
N SER A 39 -2.69 -9.11 10.02
CA SER A 39 -2.99 -9.95 11.19
C SER A 39 -2.63 -9.22 12.48
N GLN A 40 -3.18 -9.67 13.61
CA GLN A 40 -2.80 -9.14 14.92
C GLN A 40 -1.30 -9.32 15.18
N ASP A 41 -0.73 -10.47 14.81
CA ASP A 41 0.70 -10.75 14.94
C ASP A 41 1.57 -9.73 14.17
N SER A 42 1.13 -9.26 13.00
CA SER A 42 1.82 -8.19 12.27
C SER A 42 1.90 -6.90 13.08
N TYR A 43 0.81 -6.53 13.76
CA TYR A 43 0.80 -5.35 14.63
C TYR A 43 1.62 -5.55 15.89
N ASP A 44 1.57 -6.74 16.49
CA ASP A 44 2.32 -7.05 17.71
C ASP A 44 3.84 -7.07 17.46
N GLN A 45 4.28 -7.39 16.25
CA GLN A 45 5.69 -7.39 15.86
C GLN A 45 6.14 -6.10 15.17
N ILE A 46 5.23 -5.16 14.89
CA ILE A 46 5.52 -3.99 14.03
C ILE A 46 6.66 -3.12 14.58
N GLU A 47 6.81 -3.05 15.90
CA GLU A 47 7.86 -2.28 16.57
C GLU A 47 9.27 -2.87 16.40
N ASN A 48 9.36 -4.16 16.07
CA ASN A 48 10.62 -4.88 15.86
C ASN A 48 11.07 -4.85 14.39
N LEU A 49 10.28 -4.25 13.50
CA LEU A 49 10.53 -4.20 12.06
C LEU A 49 11.11 -2.85 11.65
N SER A 50 11.99 -2.87 10.66
CA SER A 50 12.44 -1.66 9.97
C SER A 50 11.30 -1.01 9.18
N PHE A 51 11.47 0.28 8.85
CA PHE A 51 10.51 1.02 8.02
C PHE A 51 10.21 0.31 6.70
N GLN A 52 11.24 -0.24 6.05
CA GLN A 52 11.11 -0.98 4.80
C GLN A 52 10.37 -2.32 5.00
N GLU A 53 10.62 -3.04 6.10
CA GLU A 53 9.91 -4.30 6.39
C GLU A 53 8.43 -4.08 6.67
N ILE A 54 8.07 -3.03 7.40
CA ILE A 54 6.67 -2.61 7.58
C ILE A 54 6.05 -2.28 6.22
N ALA A 55 6.75 -1.51 5.39
CA ALA A 55 6.26 -1.16 4.05
C ALA A 55 6.07 -2.39 3.15
N CYS A 56 6.94 -3.41 3.23
CA CYS A 56 6.76 -4.67 2.51
C CYS A 56 5.46 -5.37 2.93
N GLN A 57 5.17 -5.50 4.23
CA GLN A 57 3.93 -6.14 4.71
C GLN A 57 2.68 -5.42 4.22
N VAL A 58 2.69 -4.08 4.26
CA VAL A 58 1.59 -3.28 3.74
C VAL A 58 1.47 -3.43 2.23
N ALA A 59 2.58 -3.32 1.49
CA ALA A 59 2.57 -3.44 0.04
C ALA A 59 2.06 -4.81 -0.41
N GLU A 60 2.41 -5.88 0.29
CA GLU A 60 1.98 -7.24 -0.03
C GLU A 60 0.46 -7.41 0.14
N ALA A 61 -0.14 -6.75 1.14
CA ALA A 61 -1.59 -6.73 1.34
C ALA A 61 -2.35 -6.12 0.14
N PHE A 62 -1.71 -5.22 -0.63
CA PHE A 62 -2.29 -4.58 -1.82
C PHE A 62 -1.83 -5.17 -3.15
N PHE A 63 -0.62 -5.73 -3.24
CA PHE A 63 0.00 -6.08 -4.53
C PHE A 63 0.53 -7.51 -4.61
N GLY A 64 0.50 -8.29 -3.52
CA GLY A 64 1.12 -9.63 -3.46
C GLY A 64 0.51 -10.69 -4.40
N GLU A 65 -0.70 -10.45 -4.92
CA GLU A 65 -1.29 -11.31 -5.96
C GLU A 65 -0.80 -11.00 -7.38
N ASP A 66 -0.27 -9.81 -7.60
CA ASP A 66 0.11 -9.30 -8.92
C ASP A 66 1.62 -9.15 -9.09
N ILE A 67 2.37 -9.05 -7.98
CA ILE A 67 3.83 -8.86 -7.94
C ILE A 67 4.44 -9.88 -6.96
N SER A 68 5.53 -10.54 -7.35
CA SER A 68 6.22 -11.48 -6.46
C SER A 68 6.83 -10.78 -5.26
N GLU A 69 6.89 -11.47 -4.12
CA GLU A 69 7.46 -10.97 -2.87
C GLU A 69 8.87 -10.40 -3.07
N ASP A 70 9.76 -11.14 -3.75
CA ASP A 70 11.14 -10.69 -4.02
C ASP A 70 11.18 -9.37 -4.80
N THR A 71 10.34 -9.24 -5.83
CA THR A 71 10.28 -8.03 -6.67
C THR A 71 9.72 -6.86 -5.87
N LEU A 72 8.67 -7.11 -5.10
CA LEU A 72 8.04 -6.09 -4.27
C LEU A 72 9.01 -5.59 -3.19
N ARG A 73 9.72 -6.51 -2.54
CA ARG A 73 10.78 -6.19 -1.57
C ARG A 73 11.87 -5.34 -2.19
N GLN A 74 12.35 -5.69 -3.39
CA GLN A 74 13.34 -4.88 -4.09
C GLN A 74 12.85 -3.44 -4.34
N ILE A 75 11.64 -3.30 -4.88
CA ILE A 75 11.03 -1.98 -5.14
C ILE A 75 10.94 -1.15 -3.85
N VAL A 76 10.50 -1.77 -2.75
CA VAL A 76 10.34 -1.09 -1.45
C VAL A 76 11.69 -0.62 -0.91
N PHE A 77 12.71 -1.50 -0.89
CA PHE A 77 14.03 -1.17 -0.35
C PHE A 77 14.76 -0.11 -1.19
N ASP A 78 14.61 -0.15 -2.52
CA ASP A 78 15.18 0.85 -3.41
C ASP A 78 14.49 2.22 -3.23
N THR A 79 13.16 2.22 -3.12
CA THR A 79 12.34 3.44 -3.03
C THR A 79 12.45 4.11 -1.66
N LEU A 80 12.40 3.34 -0.58
CA LEU A 80 12.42 3.81 0.80
C LEU A 80 13.83 3.73 1.39
N SER A 81 14.80 4.24 0.65
CA SER A 81 16.23 4.26 0.99
C SER A 81 16.63 5.45 1.87
N PHE A 82 15.69 6.02 2.63
CA PHE A 82 15.87 7.18 3.49
C PHE A 82 15.15 7.01 4.84
N GLU A 83 15.57 7.80 5.83
CA GLU A 83 14.95 7.77 7.18
C GLU A 83 13.66 8.58 7.24
N VAL A 84 12.71 8.14 8.07
CA VAL A 84 11.45 8.84 8.36
C VAL A 84 11.33 9.07 9.87
N PRO A 85 12.12 10.00 10.45
CA PRO A 85 12.16 10.19 11.89
C PRO A 85 10.89 10.88 12.41
N LEU A 86 10.35 10.38 13.52
CA LEU A 86 9.29 11.05 14.26
C LEU A 86 9.88 12.21 15.07
N VAL A 87 9.48 13.44 14.75
CA VAL A 87 9.95 14.66 15.46
C VAL A 87 8.83 15.23 16.32
N LYS A 88 9.11 15.38 17.62
CA LYS A 88 8.18 15.97 18.57
C LYS A 88 8.09 17.49 18.36
N VAL A 89 6.90 17.97 18.03
CA VAL A 89 6.65 19.42 17.80
C VAL A 89 6.08 20.10 19.05
N LYS A 90 5.18 19.44 19.78
CA LYS A 90 4.58 19.92 21.02
C LYS A 90 4.15 18.76 21.91
N GLU A 91 3.87 19.03 23.18
CA GLU A 91 3.25 18.05 24.07
C GLU A 91 1.83 17.69 23.61
N ASN A 92 1.42 16.44 23.86
CA ASN A 92 0.08 15.97 23.55
C ASN A 92 -0.94 16.69 24.44
N HIS A 93 -1.80 17.51 23.82
CA HIS A 93 -2.97 18.10 24.48
C HIS A 93 -4.16 17.16 24.36
N ILE A 94 -4.08 15.99 24.99
CA ILE A 94 -5.27 15.16 25.20
C ILE A 94 -5.89 15.68 26.50
N LYS A 95 -7.02 16.38 26.38
CA LYS A 95 -7.93 16.65 27.50
C LYS A 95 -8.71 15.40 27.83
#